data_AF-A0A963FJB0-F1
#
_entry.id   AF-A0A963FJB0-F1
#
_cell.length_a   1.000
_cell.length_b   1.000
_cell.length_c   1.000
_cell.angle_alpha   90.00
_cell.angle_beta   90.00
_cell.angle_gamma   90.00
#
_symmetry.space_group_name_H-M   'P 1'
#
loop_
_entity.id
_entity.type
_entity.pdbx_description
1 polymer ?
#
loop_
_entity_poly.entity_id
_entity_poly.type
_entity_poly.pdbx_seq_one_letter_code
_entity_poly.pdbx_strand_id
1 'polypeptide(L)'
;MTERLDYPGYLAKLEGLVREKETGTLFAKTDDNHLVVAVVRDGAIVSLAHGPKRGADAIGLVKQMGHAEVRVDPNAIAYGNKPLPPTDEILASLRSAVAVSASAGVGGLNTAEVRSVLCELLTDYLGPAAPIICDEKMAALGPTVSPAAVDLAVRELAEEIDDEQEAGQFQQLARQRLKPGG
;
A
#
# COMPACT_ATOMS: atom_id res chain seq x y z
N MET A 1 16.68 -12.96 20.63
CA MET A 1 15.21 -12.78 20.59
C MET A 1 14.82 -12.54 19.14
N THR A 2 13.90 -13.35 18.61
CA THR A 2 13.21 -13.11 17.33
C THR A 2 11.90 -12.40 17.65
N GLU A 3 11.61 -11.32 16.94
CA GLU A 3 10.40 -10.53 17.08
C GLU A 3 9.64 -10.57 15.76
N ARG A 4 8.37 -10.96 15.78
CA ARG A 4 7.55 -10.94 14.56
C ARG A 4 7.14 -9.51 14.27
N LEU A 5 7.61 -8.96 13.16
CA LEU A 5 7.32 -7.61 12.72
C LEU A 5 6.72 -7.64 11.32
N ASP A 6 5.74 -6.79 11.10
CA ASP A 6 5.26 -6.44 9.76
C ASP A 6 6.31 -5.63 9.00
N TYR A 7 6.15 -5.51 7.68
CA TYR A 7 6.97 -4.62 6.85
C TYR A 7 7.27 -3.23 7.45
N PRO A 8 6.26 -2.44 7.91
CA PRO A 8 6.54 -1.15 8.55
C PRO A 8 7.33 -1.26 9.86
N GLY A 9 7.12 -2.33 10.65
CA GLY A 9 7.87 -2.58 11.88
C GLY A 9 9.34 -2.93 11.61
N TYR A 10 9.60 -3.75 10.58
CA TYR A 10 10.96 -4.04 10.11
C TYR A 10 11.66 -2.77 9.63
N LEU A 11 10.98 -1.94 8.82
CA LEU A 11 11.53 -0.69 8.32
C LEU A 11 11.90 0.24 9.47
N ALA A 12 11.00 0.44 10.44
CA ALA A 12 11.27 1.26 11.62
C ALA A 12 12.49 0.76 12.42
N LYS A 13 12.67 -0.57 12.53
CA LYS A 13 13.83 -1.18 13.20
C LYS A 13 15.14 -0.91 12.44
N LEU A 14 15.11 -1.09 11.13
CA LEU A 14 16.25 -0.82 10.24
C LEU A 14 16.65 0.68 10.29
N GLU A 15 15.65 1.56 10.28
CA GLU A 15 15.86 3.00 10.42
C GLU A 15 16.39 3.41 11.79
N GLY A 16 15.94 2.74 12.85
CA GLY A 16 16.48 2.91 14.20
C GLY A 16 17.98 2.65 14.22
N LEU A 17 18.41 1.49 13.71
CA LEU A 17 19.82 1.10 13.63
C LEU A 17 20.65 2.08 12.78
N VAL A 18 20.10 2.55 11.66
CA VAL A 18 20.75 3.59 10.83
C VAL A 18 20.89 4.91 11.59
N ARG A 19 19.83 5.35 12.28
CA ARG A 19 19.79 6.61 13.03
C ARG A 19 20.71 6.59 14.24
N GLU A 20 20.76 5.47 14.94
CA GLU A 20 21.62 5.24 16.11
C GLU A 20 23.07 4.94 15.71
N LYS A 21 23.35 4.85 14.40
CA LYS A 21 24.64 4.46 13.81
C LYS A 21 25.18 3.14 14.34
N GLU A 22 24.28 2.27 14.79
CA GLU A 22 24.66 0.98 15.32
C GLU A 22 25.10 0.06 14.19
N THR A 23 26.08 -0.79 14.53
CA THR A 23 26.60 -1.80 13.61
C THR A 23 25.94 -3.12 13.97
N GLY A 24 25.27 -3.74 13.01
CA GLY A 24 24.54 -4.97 13.24
C GLY A 24 23.95 -5.55 11.96
N THR A 25 23.58 -6.82 12.03
CA THR A 25 22.88 -7.53 10.96
C THR A 25 21.44 -7.79 11.39
N LEU A 26 20.47 -7.27 10.64
CA LEU A 26 19.09 -7.74 10.72
C LEU A 26 18.93 -8.99 9.87
N PHE A 27 18.47 -10.05 10.50
CA PHE A 27 17.94 -11.24 9.87
C PHE A 27 16.42 -11.19 9.98
N ALA A 28 15.72 -11.18 8.86
CA ALA A 28 14.27 -11.19 8.81
C ALA A 28 13.80 -12.40 8.02
N LYS A 29 13.14 -13.36 8.67
CA LYS A 29 12.61 -14.54 8.02
C LYS A 29 11.14 -14.30 7.64
N THR A 30 10.86 -14.22 6.36
CA THR A 30 9.50 -14.00 5.84
C THR A 30 8.64 -15.27 5.94
N ASP A 31 7.31 -15.10 5.87
CA ASP A 31 6.35 -16.20 5.88
C ASP A 31 6.52 -17.15 4.69
N ASP A 32 6.96 -16.63 3.54
CA ASP A 32 7.33 -17.40 2.33
C ASP A 32 8.66 -18.16 2.48
N ASN A 33 9.14 -18.32 3.72
CA ASN A 33 10.39 -18.98 4.11
C ASN A 33 11.66 -18.39 3.45
N HIS A 34 11.57 -17.15 2.94
CA HIS A 34 12.73 -16.43 2.44
C HIS A 34 13.43 -15.67 3.57
N LEU A 35 14.77 -15.80 3.62
CA LEU A 35 15.60 -15.07 4.57
C LEU A 35 16.07 -13.74 3.98
N VAL A 36 15.69 -12.66 4.64
CA VAL A 36 16.19 -11.31 4.41
C VAL A 36 17.34 -11.02 5.34
N VAL A 37 18.43 -10.50 4.82
CA VAL A 37 19.62 -10.13 5.60
C VAL A 37 20.01 -8.71 5.23
N ALA A 38 19.93 -7.79 6.19
CA ALA A 38 20.39 -6.41 6.04
C ALA A 38 21.53 -6.15 7.01
N VAL A 39 22.66 -5.69 6.50
CA VAL A 39 23.86 -5.42 7.28
C VAL A 39 24.04 -3.92 7.34
N VAL A 40 24.03 -3.39 8.55
CA VAL A 40 24.25 -1.98 8.86
C VAL A 40 25.61 -1.86 9.54
N ARG A 41 26.41 -0.89 9.10
CA ARG A 41 27.72 -0.59 9.64
C ARG A 41 27.90 0.91 9.74
N ASP A 42 28.15 1.42 10.94
CA ASP A 42 28.23 2.87 11.21
C ASP A 42 27.00 3.65 10.71
N GLY A 43 25.81 3.03 10.80
CA GLY A 43 24.58 3.60 10.25
C GLY A 43 24.47 3.56 8.72
N ALA A 44 25.37 2.87 8.01
CA ALA A 44 25.27 2.66 6.57
C ALA A 44 24.85 1.22 6.24
N ILE A 45 23.85 1.05 5.36
CA ILE A 45 23.47 -0.28 4.87
C ILE A 45 24.51 -0.71 3.84
N VAL A 46 25.40 -1.60 4.27
CA VAL A 46 26.52 -2.10 3.43
C VAL A 46 26.16 -3.35 2.64
N SER A 47 25.10 -4.07 3.04
CA SER A 47 24.65 -5.27 2.33
C SER A 47 23.17 -5.52 2.59
N LEU A 48 22.44 -5.91 1.54
CA LEU A 48 21.03 -6.33 1.61
C LEU A 48 20.84 -7.56 0.73
N ALA A 49 20.24 -8.59 1.29
CA ALA A 49 19.92 -9.83 0.61
C ALA A 49 18.49 -10.28 0.95
N HIS A 50 17.82 -10.92 -0.01
CA HIS A 50 16.52 -11.55 0.13
C HIS A 50 16.60 -12.91 -0.57
N GLY A 51 16.81 -13.98 0.19
CA GLY A 51 17.04 -15.32 -0.33
C GLY A 51 18.22 -15.35 -1.33
N PRO A 52 18.02 -15.80 -2.58
CA PRO A 52 19.10 -15.83 -3.59
C PRO A 52 19.41 -14.44 -4.19
N LYS A 53 18.56 -13.43 -3.96
CA LYS A 53 18.68 -12.10 -4.56
C LYS A 53 19.43 -11.15 -3.62
N ARG A 54 20.27 -10.27 -4.18
CA ARG A 54 21.15 -9.35 -3.43
C ARG A 54 21.17 -7.96 -4.06
N GLY A 55 21.38 -6.94 -3.23
CA GLY A 55 21.46 -5.54 -3.64
C GLY A 55 20.12 -4.96 -4.04
N ALA A 56 20.09 -4.15 -5.10
CA ALA A 56 18.87 -3.49 -5.58
C ALA A 56 17.72 -4.46 -5.89
N ASP A 57 18.01 -5.65 -6.44
CA ASP A 57 17.02 -6.72 -6.65
C ASP A 57 16.33 -7.16 -5.34
N ALA A 58 17.07 -7.17 -4.22
CA ALA A 58 16.51 -7.57 -2.93
C ALA A 58 15.56 -6.50 -2.38
N ILE A 59 15.81 -5.21 -2.67
CA ILE A 59 14.93 -4.10 -2.24
C ILE A 59 13.50 -4.34 -2.76
N GLY A 60 13.35 -4.70 -4.04
CA GLY A 60 12.05 -4.98 -4.65
C GLY A 60 11.28 -6.13 -3.99
N LEU A 61 11.99 -7.13 -3.47
CA LEU A 61 11.40 -8.31 -2.82
C LEU A 61 11.09 -8.05 -1.35
N VAL A 62 11.96 -7.32 -0.64
CA VAL A 62 11.71 -6.88 0.73
C VAL A 62 10.43 -6.04 0.81
N LYS A 63 10.09 -5.29 -0.24
CA LYS A 63 8.80 -4.55 -0.33
C LYS A 63 7.56 -5.44 -0.37
N GLN A 64 7.68 -6.68 -0.82
CA GLN A 64 6.56 -7.61 -1.00
C GLN A 64 6.36 -8.52 0.21
N MET A 65 7.20 -8.40 1.25
CA MET A 65 7.04 -9.20 2.45
C MET A 65 5.86 -8.69 3.29
N GLY A 66 4.97 -9.60 3.71
CA GLY A 66 3.91 -9.28 4.65
C GLY A 66 4.44 -9.25 6.08
N HIS A 67 4.65 -10.43 6.65
CA HIS A 67 5.22 -10.61 7.98
C HIS A 67 6.62 -11.20 7.91
N ALA A 68 7.51 -10.74 8.78
CA ALA A 68 8.83 -11.32 8.95
C ALA A 68 9.20 -11.47 10.43
N GLU A 69 9.83 -12.60 10.77
CA GLU A 69 10.48 -12.80 12.06
C GLU A 69 11.85 -12.14 12.02
N VAL A 70 11.96 -11.00 12.69
CA VAL A 70 13.15 -10.16 12.70
C VAL A 70 14.01 -10.49 13.91
N ARG A 71 15.30 -10.64 13.68
CA ARG A 71 16.33 -10.80 14.68
C ARG A 71 17.46 -9.86 14.34
N VAL A 72 17.86 -9.06 15.31
CA VAL A 72 19.06 -8.24 15.21
C VAL A 72 20.22 -9.02 15.83
N ASP A 73 21.31 -9.12 15.10
CA ASP A 73 22.56 -9.66 15.60
C ASP A 73 23.60 -8.52 15.61
N PRO A 74 24.28 -8.24 16.73
CA PRO A 74 25.27 -7.16 16.81
C PRO A 74 26.51 -7.44 15.96
N ASN A 75 26.67 -8.67 15.44
CA ASN A 75 27.75 -9.01 14.55
C ASN A 75 27.40 -8.63 13.09
N ALA A 76 27.96 -7.54 12.61
CA ALA A 76 27.81 -7.10 11.22
C ALA A 76 28.69 -7.93 10.28
N ILE A 77 28.10 -8.94 9.63
CA ILE A 77 28.80 -9.77 8.65
C ILE A 77 28.24 -9.46 7.27
N ALA A 78 28.99 -8.68 6.48
CA ALA A 78 28.63 -8.33 5.11
C ALA A 78 28.84 -9.53 4.17
N TYR A 79 27.77 -9.97 3.50
CA TYR A 79 27.82 -11.09 2.56
C TYR A 79 27.71 -10.59 1.11
N GLY A 80 28.86 -10.32 0.50
CA GLY A 80 28.98 -10.11 -0.94
C GLY A 80 28.96 -8.65 -1.39
N ASN A 81 29.85 -8.36 -2.34
CA ASN A 81 30.27 -7.02 -2.75
C ASN A 81 29.46 -6.50 -3.97
N LYS A 82 28.13 -6.64 -3.96
CA LYS A 82 27.30 -6.07 -5.04
C LYS A 82 27.12 -4.57 -4.75
N PRO A 83 27.25 -3.66 -5.74
CA PRO A 83 27.01 -2.25 -5.50
C PRO A 83 25.58 -2.05 -5.02
N LEU A 84 25.45 -1.65 -3.76
CA LEU A 84 24.20 -1.17 -3.20
C LEU A 84 24.11 0.34 -3.40
N PRO A 85 22.91 0.87 -3.68
CA PRO A 85 22.69 2.31 -3.61
C PRO A 85 22.94 2.82 -2.17
N PRO A 86 23.20 4.12 -1.99
CA PRO A 86 23.41 4.68 -0.66
C PRO A 86 22.22 4.40 0.26
N THR A 87 22.50 4.30 1.57
CA THR A 87 21.51 4.03 2.62
C THR A 87 20.24 4.86 2.46
N ASP A 88 20.40 6.15 2.12
CA ASP A 88 19.29 7.08 1.93
C ASP A 88 18.35 6.64 0.78
N GLU A 89 18.90 6.20 -0.35
CA GLU A 89 18.10 5.69 -1.47
C GLU A 89 17.44 4.33 -1.16
N ILE A 90 18.10 3.48 -0.38
CA ILE A 90 17.52 2.21 0.09
C ILE A 90 16.32 2.51 0.99
N LEU A 91 16.50 3.39 1.98
CA LEU A 91 15.46 3.79 2.90
C LEU A 91 14.33 4.52 2.16
N ALA A 92 14.64 5.44 1.24
CA ALA A 92 13.64 6.13 0.42
C ALA A 92 12.85 5.15 -0.46
N SER A 93 13.53 4.14 -1.02
CA SER A 93 12.87 3.09 -1.81
C SER A 93 11.93 2.24 -0.95
N LEU A 94 12.38 1.83 0.24
CA LEU A 94 11.58 1.04 1.18
C LEU A 94 10.42 1.87 1.78
N ARG A 95 10.66 3.14 2.12
CA ARG A 95 9.64 4.11 2.56
C ARG A 95 8.63 4.40 1.46
N SER A 96 9.04 4.54 0.20
CA SER A 96 8.10 4.74 -0.90
C SER A 96 7.17 3.53 -1.06
N ALA A 97 7.65 2.33 -0.76
CA ALA A 97 6.77 1.16 -0.67
C ALA A 97 5.91 1.18 0.59
N VAL A 98 6.34 1.79 1.70
CA VAL A 98 5.43 2.09 2.81
C VAL A 98 4.44 3.20 2.46
N ALA A 99 4.74 4.14 1.56
CA ALA A 99 3.74 5.11 1.10
C ALA A 99 2.72 4.44 0.17
N VAL A 100 3.17 3.50 -0.67
CA VAL A 100 2.29 2.66 -1.51
C VAL A 100 1.56 1.58 -0.71
N SER A 101 2.15 1.04 0.36
CA SER A 101 1.58 -0.04 1.19
C SER A 101 0.93 0.45 2.50
N ALA A 102 1.19 1.68 2.97
CA ALA A 102 0.32 2.39 3.90
C ALA A 102 -0.91 2.96 3.17
N SER A 103 -0.90 2.97 1.83
CA SER A 103 -2.10 2.96 0.99
C SER A 103 -2.65 1.55 0.71
N ALA A 104 -2.03 0.48 1.25
CA ALA A 104 -2.56 -0.89 1.25
C ALA A 104 -3.10 -1.31 2.63
N GLY A 105 -3.57 -0.32 3.40
CA GLY A 105 -4.23 -0.47 4.69
C GLY A 105 -5.51 0.36 4.82
N VAL A 106 -6.12 0.75 3.71
CA VAL A 106 -7.53 1.15 3.62
C VAL A 106 -8.04 0.64 2.28
N GLY A 107 -9.21 0.00 2.25
CA GLY A 107 -9.82 -0.52 1.02
C GLY A 107 -10.16 0.59 0.04
N GLY A 108 -9.15 1.13 -0.66
CA GLY A 108 -9.31 2.09 -1.71
C GLY A 108 -9.81 1.35 -2.95
N LEU A 109 -11.06 1.59 -3.34
CA LEU A 109 -11.59 1.11 -4.60
C LEU A 109 -10.93 1.90 -5.74
N ASN A 110 -10.70 1.25 -6.88
CA ASN A 110 -10.23 1.94 -8.08
C ASN A 110 -11.30 2.93 -8.53
N THR A 111 -10.96 4.22 -8.60
CA THR A 111 -11.92 5.27 -8.95
C THR A 111 -12.57 5.04 -10.31
N ALA A 112 -11.81 4.49 -11.27
CA ALA A 112 -12.33 4.14 -12.59
C ALA A 112 -13.41 3.05 -12.56
N GLU A 113 -13.25 2.04 -11.69
CA GLU A 113 -14.20 0.95 -11.53
C GLU A 113 -15.46 1.44 -10.81
N VAL A 114 -15.29 2.20 -9.72
CA VAL A 114 -16.39 2.87 -9.00
C VAL A 114 -17.18 3.77 -9.94
N ARG A 115 -16.49 4.58 -10.74
CA ARG A 115 -17.10 5.48 -11.72
C ARG A 115 -17.95 4.71 -12.72
N SER A 116 -17.40 3.63 -13.29
CA SER A 116 -18.13 2.84 -14.29
C SER A 116 -19.43 2.30 -13.73
N VAL A 117 -19.40 1.76 -12.51
CA VAL A 117 -20.59 1.21 -11.84
C VAL A 117 -21.60 2.31 -11.50
N LEU A 118 -21.14 3.42 -10.93
CA LEU A 118 -22.04 4.52 -10.53
C LEU A 118 -22.69 5.19 -11.73
N CYS A 119 -21.94 5.50 -12.78
CA CYS A 119 -22.50 6.17 -13.96
C CYS A 119 -23.46 5.26 -14.73
N GLU A 120 -23.20 3.95 -14.78
CA GLU A 120 -24.12 2.96 -15.35
C GLU A 120 -25.43 2.93 -14.57
N LEU A 121 -25.35 2.78 -13.24
CA LEU A 121 -26.54 2.77 -12.37
C LEU A 121 -27.32 4.08 -12.46
N LEU A 122 -26.63 5.22 -12.46
CA LEU A 122 -27.25 6.53 -12.51
C LEU A 122 -28.00 6.75 -13.84
N THR A 123 -27.55 6.13 -14.92
CA THR A 123 -28.22 6.20 -16.24
C THR A 123 -29.60 5.56 -16.22
N ASP A 124 -29.83 4.57 -15.35
CA ASP A 124 -31.14 3.92 -15.19
C ASP A 124 -32.18 4.88 -14.58
N TYR A 125 -31.75 5.84 -13.76
CA TYR A 125 -32.60 6.78 -13.03
C TYR A 125 -32.66 8.19 -13.65
N LEU A 126 -31.52 8.75 -14.03
CA LEU A 126 -31.38 10.11 -14.59
C LEU A 126 -31.36 10.12 -16.13
N GLY A 127 -31.34 8.94 -16.76
CA GLY A 127 -31.28 8.83 -18.21
C GLY A 127 -29.95 9.34 -18.80
N PRO A 128 -29.94 9.83 -20.05
CA PRO A 128 -28.71 10.13 -20.80
C PRO A 128 -27.89 11.31 -20.23
N ALA A 129 -28.43 12.06 -19.26
CA ALA A 129 -27.70 13.13 -18.57
C ALA A 129 -26.77 12.62 -17.46
N ALA A 130 -27.03 11.41 -16.93
CA ALA A 130 -26.27 10.78 -15.85
C ALA A 130 -24.74 10.77 -16.03
N PRO A 131 -24.16 10.39 -17.19
CA PRO A 131 -22.70 10.33 -17.34
C PRO A 131 -22.01 11.69 -17.22
N ILE A 132 -22.71 12.79 -17.49
CA ILE A 132 -22.16 14.16 -17.39
C ILE A 132 -22.02 14.55 -15.91
N ILE A 133 -23.09 14.35 -15.15
CA ILE A 133 -23.15 14.62 -13.71
C ILE A 133 -22.15 13.73 -12.95
N CYS A 134 -22.08 12.46 -13.35
CA CYS A 134 -21.16 11.49 -12.78
C CYS A 134 -19.69 11.82 -13.11
N ASP A 135 -19.37 12.29 -14.33
CA ASP A 135 -18.01 12.73 -14.68
C ASP A 135 -17.57 13.93 -13.82
N GLU A 136 -18.42 14.95 -13.66
CA GLU A 136 -18.13 16.13 -12.84
C GLU A 136 -17.83 15.77 -11.37
N LYS A 137 -18.67 14.91 -10.76
CA LYS A 137 -18.50 14.50 -9.36
C LYS A 137 -17.29 13.59 -9.17
N MET A 138 -16.96 12.75 -10.16
CA MET A 138 -15.84 11.81 -10.09
C MET A 138 -14.51 12.44 -10.53
N ALA A 139 -14.50 13.52 -11.32
CA ALA A 139 -13.29 14.22 -11.76
C ALA A 139 -12.52 14.88 -10.61
N ALA A 140 -13.22 15.22 -9.53
CA ALA A 140 -12.61 15.73 -8.30
C ALA A 140 -11.87 14.65 -7.49
N LEU A 141 -12.02 13.37 -7.84
CA LEU A 141 -11.45 12.24 -7.10
C LEU A 141 -10.11 11.81 -7.72
N GLY A 142 -9.16 11.43 -6.86
CA GLY A 142 -7.87 10.87 -7.27
C GLY A 142 -7.99 9.45 -7.87
N PRO A 143 -6.88 8.81 -8.26
CA PRO A 143 -6.88 7.48 -8.90
C PRO A 143 -7.43 6.35 -8.01
N THR A 144 -7.46 6.55 -6.70
CA THR A 144 -7.99 5.61 -5.71
C THR A 144 -8.92 6.34 -4.74
N VAL A 145 -10.06 5.74 -4.42
CA VAL A 145 -11.07 6.32 -3.53
C VAL A 145 -11.35 5.44 -2.33
N SER A 146 -11.33 6.03 -1.15
CA SER A 146 -11.71 5.36 0.11
C SER A 146 -13.21 5.01 0.10
N PRO A 147 -13.66 3.99 0.86
CA PRO A 147 -15.07 3.58 0.87
C PRO A 147 -15.99 4.68 1.41
N ALA A 148 -15.47 5.56 2.29
CA ALA A 148 -16.17 6.75 2.75
C ALA A 148 -16.34 7.81 1.63
N ALA A 149 -15.35 7.94 0.74
CA ALA A 149 -15.45 8.84 -0.41
C ALA A 149 -16.42 8.30 -1.46
N VAL A 150 -16.46 6.97 -1.63
CA VAL A 150 -17.48 6.31 -2.45
C VAL A 150 -18.88 6.54 -1.87
N ASP A 151 -19.06 6.38 -0.57
CA ASP A 151 -20.36 6.64 0.09
C ASP A 151 -20.81 8.09 -0.09
N LEU A 152 -19.88 9.04 0.02
CA LEU A 152 -20.14 10.45 -0.22
C LEU A 152 -20.56 10.70 -1.68
N ALA A 153 -19.83 10.15 -2.65
CA ALA A 153 -20.16 10.28 -4.07
C ALA A 153 -21.55 9.68 -4.39
N VAL A 154 -21.87 8.52 -3.80
CA VAL A 154 -23.19 7.88 -3.94
C VAL A 154 -24.31 8.77 -3.39
N ARG A 155 -24.08 9.45 -2.26
CA ARG A 155 -25.06 10.37 -1.68
C ARG A 155 -25.26 11.61 -2.54
N GLU A 156 -24.18 12.24 -2.97
CA GLU A 156 -24.21 13.41 -3.85
C GLU A 156 -24.95 13.11 -5.17
N LEU A 157 -24.71 11.94 -5.77
CA LEU A 157 -25.41 11.53 -6.99
C LEU A 157 -26.89 11.22 -6.74
N ALA A 158 -27.25 10.77 -5.53
CA ALA A 158 -28.63 10.53 -5.17
C ALA A 158 -29.42 11.83 -4.96
N GLU A 159 -28.75 12.93 -4.57
CA GLU A 159 -29.38 14.26 -4.48
C GLU A 159 -29.76 14.84 -5.85
N GLU A 160 -29.15 14.33 -6.93
CA GLU A 160 -29.50 14.71 -8.31
C GLU A 160 -30.74 13.95 -8.82
N ILE A 161 -31.22 12.93 -8.09
CA ILE A 161 -32.43 12.18 -8.43
C ILE A 161 -33.62 12.87 -7.75
N ASP A 162 -34.56 13.36 -8.56
CA ASP A 162 -35.74 14.13 -8.11
C ASP A 162 -36.68 13.31 -7.19
N ASP A 163 -36.72 11.98 -7.38
CA ASP A 163 -37.59 11.06 -6.63
C ASP A 163 -36.86 10.40 -5.44
N GLU A 164 -37.33 10.66 -4.23
CA GLU A 164 -36.71 10.18 -2.98
C GLU A 164 -36.68 8.64 -2.89
N GLN A 165 -37.64 7.94 -3.51
CA GLN A 165 -37.68 6.47 -3.53
C GLN A 165 -36.62 5.90 -4.48
N GLU A 166 -36.44 6.52 -5.64
CA GLU A 166 -35.43 6.13 -6.62
C GLU A 166 -34.02 6.45 -6.12
N ALA A 167 -33.85 7.61 -5.47
CA ALA A 167 -32.61 7.99 -4.79
C ALA A 167 -32.19 6.95 -3.73
N GLY A 168 -33.12 6.51 -2.88
CA GLY A 168 -32.86 5.48 -1.87
C GLY A 168 -32.50 4.12 -2.47
N GLN A 169 -33.12 3.73 -3.59
CA GLN A 169 -32.81 2.49 -4.31
C GLN A 169 -31.44 2.54 -4.98
N PHE A 170 -31.10 3.64 -5.63
CA PHE A 170 -29.79 3.89 -6.23
C PHE A 170 -28.68 3.74 -5.19
N GLN A 171 -28.81 4.36 -4.02
CA GLN A 171 -27.81 4.26 -2.94
C GLN A 171 -27.60 2.82 -2.47
N GLN A 172 -28.68 2.05 -2.32
CA GLN A 172 -28.61 0.65 -1.91
C GLN A 172 -27.94 -0.23 -2.97
N LEU A 173 -28.31 -0.05 -4.24
CA LEU A 173 -27.73 -0.81 -5.35
C LEU A 173 -26.24 -0.48 -5.54
N ALA A 174 -25.88 0.80 -5.47
CA ALA A 174 -24.49 1.23 -5.55
C ALA A 174 -23.66 0.60 -4.43
N ARG A 175 -24.15 0.63 -3.17
CA ARG A 175 -23.48 0.00 -2.03
C ARG A 175 -23.38 -1.53 -2.14
N GLN A 176 -24.34 -2.18 -2.76
CA GLN A 176 -24.30 -3.63 -3.00
C GLN A 176 -23.28 -4.00 -4.08
N ARG A 177 -23.25 -3.24 -5.19
CA ARG A 177 -22.31 -3.46 -6.30
C ARG A 177 -20.86 -3.12 -5.94
N LEU A 178 -20.66 -2.14 -5.06
CA LEU A 178 -19.34 -1.65 -4.66
C LEU A 178 -18.79 -2.29 -3.37
N LYS A 179 -19.53 -3.21 -2.75
CA LYS A 179 -19.00 -4.01 -1.64
C LYS A 179 -17.90 -4.95 -2.17
N PRO A 180 -16.68 -4.93 -1.61
CA PRO A 180 -15.70 -5.96 -1.91
C PRO A 180 -16.28 -7.30 -1.43
N GLY A 181 -16.48 -8.23 -2.36
CA GLY A 181 -16.87 -9.60 -2.04
C GLY A 181 -15.88 -10.20 -1.04
N GLY A 182 -16.43 -10.82 0.01
CA GLY A 182 -15.65 -11.44 1.09
C GLY A 182 -14.85 -12.66 0.66
#